data_AF-A0A2N1NPV8-F1
#
_entry.id   AF-A0A2N1NPV8-F1
#
_cell.length_a   1.000
_cell.length_b   1.000
_cell.length_c   1.000
_cell.angle_alpha   90.00
_cell.angle_beta   90.00
_cell.angle_gamma   90.00
#
_symmetry.space_group_name_H-M   'P 1'
#
loop_
_entity.id
_entity.type
_entity.pdbx_description
1 polymer ?
#
loop_
_entity_poly.entity_id
_entity_poly.type
_entity_poly.pdbx_seq_one_letter_code
_entity_poly.pdbx_strand_id
1 'polypeptide(L)'
;MDNGTNDVDQESDFEEEIEYLLNLPEIDDICDYLQEFDSSIPTEDILTDEQIINLVHSEENEDDSDTSDEEIPIVSTQQAVNSLQTFIKYFEQQDDSAQYNTNDLRTFRKYLHLTKVKETNSRRQDTLDKFLNN
;
A
#
# COMPACT_ATOMS: atom_id res chain seq x y z
N MET A 1 34.33 -28.71 20.55
CA MET A 1 34.40 -27.42 21.25
C MET A 1 33.94 -26.37 20.26
N ASP A 2 32.78 -25.77 20.55
CA ASP A 2 32.39 -24.35 20.42
C ASP A 2 33.37 -23.40 19.68
N ASN A 3 33.03 -22.43 18.82
CA ASN A 3 31.89 -21.49 18.63
C ASN A 3 31.88 -21.10 17.12
N GLY A 4 30.80 -20.73 16.43
CA GLY A 4 29.74 -19.82 16.84
C GLY A 4 30.09 -18.38 16.42
N THR A 5 29.81 -18.01 15.17
CA THR A 5 29.66 -16.61 14.71
C THR A 5 28.66 -16.59 13.55
N ASN A 6 27.38 -16.56 13.91
CA ASN A 6 26.30 -16.08 13.04
C ASN A 6 26.20 -14.57 13.29
N ASP A 7 27.08 -13.78 12.67
CA ASP A 7 27.11 -12.32 12.81
C ASP A 7 27.08 -11.67 11.44
N VAL A 8 26.02 -11.86 10.66
CA VAL A 8 25.61 -10.94 9.59
C VAL A 8 24.12 -11.17 9.37
N ASP A 9 23.26 -10.28 9.87
CA ASP A 9 21.93 -9.95 9.28
C ASP A 9 21.05 -9.07 10.20
N GLN A 10 21.41 -8.85 11.48
CA GLN A 10 20.56 -8.06 12.38
C GLN A 10 20.74 -6.53 12.29
N GLU A 11 21.87 -6.00 11.82
CA GLU A 11 22.06 -4.53 11.72
C GLU A 11 21.16 -3.88 10.65
N SER A 12 20.89 -4.60 9.56
CA SER A 12 20.04 -4.14 8.44
C SER A 12 18.59 -3.91 8.86
N ASP A 13 18.02 -4.80 9.67
CA ASP A 13 16.64 -4.68 10.14
C ASP A 13 16.47 -3.48 11.09
N PHE A 14 17.48 -3.18 11.91
CA PHE A 14 17.44 -2.08 12.86
C PHE A 14 17.53 -0.70 12.18
N GLU A 15 18.33 -0.55 11.12
CA GLU A 15 18.42 0.70 10.38
C GLU A 15 17.12 1.03 9.63
N GLU A 16 16.46 0.01 9.05
CA GLU A 16 15.16 0.16 8.37
C GLU A 16 14.03 0.49 9.38
N GLU A 17 14.06 -0.09 10.58
CA GLU A 17 13.11 0.21 11.66
C GLU A 17 13.30 1.64 12.21
N ILE A 18 14.55 2.11 12.30
CA ILE A 18 14.85 3.49 12.70
C ILE A 18 14.39 4.47 11.62
N GLU A 19 14.60 4.19 10.33
CA GLU A 19 14.10 5.03 9.24
C GLU A 19 12.56 5.12 9.27
N TYR A 20 11.87 4.02 9.61
CA TYR A 20 10.42 4.03 9.80
C TYR A 20 9.98 4.93 10.96
N LEU A 21 10.63 4.83 12.12
CA LEU A 21 10.32 5.63 13.31
C LEU A 21 10.61 7.12 13.09
N LEU A 22 11.67 7.46 12.36
CA LEU A 22 12.03 8.85 12.02
C LEU A 22 11.06 9.50 11.03
N ASN A 23 10.25 8.70 10.33
CA ASN A 23 9.30 9.15 9.32
C ASN A 23 7.84 9.10 9.80
N LEU A 24 7.57 8.81 11.08
CA LEU A 24 6.20 8.90 11.61
C LEU A 24 5.77 10.38 11.69
N PRO A 25 4.52 10.70 11.33
CA PRO A 25 3.98 12.05 11.53
C PRO A 25 4.03 12.43 13.00
N GLU A 26 4.18 13.71 13.29
CA GLU A 26 4.22 14.19 14.67
C GLU A 26 2.86 13.91 15.34
N ILE A 27 2.86 13.76 16.67
CA ILE A 27 1.62 13.51 17.42
C ILE A 27 0.61 14.63 17.17
N ASP A 28 1.10 15.86 17.00
CA ASP A 28 0.28 17.02 16.70
C ASP A 28 -0.39 16.89 15.31
N ASP A 29 0.31 16.39 14.29
CA ASP A 29 -0.26 16.11 12.96
C ASP A 29 -1.37 15.04 13.03
N ILE A 30 -1.20 14.03 13.88
CA ILE A 30 -2.19 12.96 14.09
C ILE A 30 -3.42 13.51 14.82
N CYS A 31 -3.21 14.38 15.81
CA CYS A 31 -4.30 15.02 16.54
C CYS A 31 -5.14 15.94 15.63
N ASP A 32 -4.49 16.73 14.78
CA ASP A 32 -5.18 17.60 13.82
C ASP A 32 -6.00 16.77 12.81
N TYR A 33 -5.43 15.68 12.29
CA TYR A 33 -6.14 14.74 11.40
C TYR A 33 -7.37 14.13 12.07
N LEU A 34 -7.27 13.68 13.33
CA LEU A 34 -8.40 13.12 14.07
C LEU A 34 -9.48 14.18 14.36
N GLN A 35 -9.07 15.41 14.64
CA GLN A 35 -9.99 16.52 14.88
C GLN A 35 -10.76 16.93 13.61
N GLU A 36 -10.20 16.72 12.42
CA GLU A 36 -10.90 16.87 11.15
C GLU A 36 -12.05 15.86 10.98
N PHE A 37 -11.92 14.63 11.49
CA PHE A 37 -13.04 13.65 11.50
C PHE A 37 -14.16 13.98 12.47
N ASP A 38 -13.82 14.63 13.59
CA ASP A 38 -14.82 15.09 14.56
C ASP A 38 -15.59 16.33 14.07
N SER A 39 -15.12 16.97 12.99
CA SER A 39 -15.87 18.02 12.33
C SER A 39 -17.11 17.43 11.63
N SER A 40 -18.26 18.09 11.81
CA SER A 40 -19.49 17.68 11.13
C SER A 40 -19.27 17.72 9.62
N ILE A 41 -19.25 16.55 8.97
CA ILE A 41 -19.28 16.47 7.51
C ILE A 41 -20.53 17.22 7.05
N PRO A 42 -20.42 18.23 6.17
CA PRO A 42 -21.58 18.83 5.54
C PRO A 42 -22.28 17.72 4.75
N THR A 43 -23.34 17.15 5.32
CA THR A 43 -24.20 16.23 4.57
C THR A 43 -25.03 17.07 3.62
N GLU A 44 -25.09 16.66 2.35
CA GLU A 44 -25.99 17.27 1.38
C GLU A 44 -27.44 17.25 1.91
N ASP A 45 -28.23 18.26 1.53
CA ASP A 45 -29.65 18.31 1.85
C ASP A 45 -30.35 17.03 1.35
N ILE A 46 -31.34 16.56 2.10
CA ILE A 46 -32.14 15.39 1.69
C ILE A 46 -32.82 15.71 0.35
N LEU A 47 -32.50 14.93 -0.69
CA LEU A 47 -33.08 15.07 -2.02
C LEU A 47 -34.59 14.85 -1.98
N THR A 48 -35.33 15.62 -2.78
CA THR A 48 -36.75 15.39 -2.99
C THR A 48 -36.96 14.22 -3.97
N ASP A 49 -38.15 13.60 -3.93
CA ASP A 49 -38.52 12.52 -4.85
C ASP A 49 -38.30 12.90 -6.33
N GLU A 50 -38.55 14.16 -6.69
CA GLU A 50 -38.35 14.69 -8.04
C GLU A 50 -36.87 14.72 -8.45
N GLN A 51 -35.98 15.08 -7.52
CA GLN A 51 -34.53 15.09 -7.75
C GLN A 51 -33.98 13.67 -7.86
N ILE A 52 -34.50 12.74 -7.05
CA ILE A 52 -34.15 11.32 -7.11
C ILE A 52 -34.53 10.72 -8.46
N ILE A 53 -35.75 10.98 -8.93
CA ILE A 53 -36.23 10.48 -10.24
C ILE A 53 -35.36 11.01 -11.37
N ASN A 54 -34.99 12.30 -11.35
CA ASN A 54 -34.14 12.89 -12.37
C ASN A 54 -32.74 12.28 -12.39
N LEU A 55 -32.15 11.99 -11.22
CA LEU A 55 -30.83 11.39 -11.10
C LEU A 55 -30.77 10.00 -11.77
N VAL A 56 -31.76 9.15 -11.48
CA VAL A 56 -31.88 7.80 -12.05
C VAL A 56 -32.01 7.87 -13.59
N HIS A 57 -32.76 8.83 -14.11
CA HIS A 57 -32.92 9.00 -15.55
C HIS A 57 -31.69 9.59 -16.25
N SER A 58 -30.84 10.36 -15.56
CA SER A 58 -29.59 10.86 -16.13
C SER A 58 -28.52 9.77 -16.27
N GLU A 59 -28.43 8.82 -15.33
CA GLU A 59 -27.44 7.72 -15.37
C GLU A 59 -27.71 6.73 -16.51
N GLU A 60 -28.98 6.54 -16.89
CA GLU A 60 -29.37 5.61 -17.97
C GLU A 60 -28.93 6.09 -19.38
N ASN A 61 -28.43 7.33 -19.50
CA ASN A 61 -27.98 7.94 -20.76
C ASN A 61 -26.45 8.09 -20.87
N GLU A 62 -25.69 7.66 -19.86
CA GLU A 62 -24.24 7.54 -19.98
C GLU A 62 -23.93 6.14 -20.53
N ASP A 63 -23.77 6.08 -21.86
CA ASP A 63 -23.25 4.92 -22.58
C ASP A 63 -21.81 4.71 -22.10
N ASP A 64 -21.64 3.91 -21.04
CA ASP A 64 -20.36 3.54 -20.41
C ASP A 64 -19.63 2.53 -21.32
N SER A 65 -19.31 3.01 -22.51
CA SER A 65 -18.50 2.36 -23.51
C SER A 65 -17.09 2.91 -23.32
N ASP A 66 -16.32 2.32 -22.40
CA ASP A 66 -14.95 1.81 -22.63
C ASP A 66 -14.24 1.48 -21.31
N THR A 67 -14.76 0.52 -20.53
CA THR A 67 -13.91 -0.20 -19.57
C THR A 67 -13.36 -1.43 -20.28
N SER A 68 -12.28 -1.27 -21.05
CA SER A 68 -11.49 -2.43 -21.43
C SER A 68 -11.05 -3.13 -20.14
N ASP A 69 -11.63 -4.29 -19.85
CA ASP A 69 -11.24 -5.19 -18.77
C ASP A 69 -9.79 -5.64 -19.03
N GLU A 70 -8.83 -4.78 -18.73
CA GLU A 70 -7.42 -5.14 -18.77
C GLU A 70 -7.16 -6.01 -17.54
N GLU A 71 -7.25 -7.33 -17.74
CA GLU A 71 -7.08 -8.33 -16.68
C GLU A 71 -5.71 -8.13 -16.02
N ILE A 72 -5.72 -7.69 -14.75
CA ILE A 72 -4.50 -7.47 -13.98
C ILE A 72 -3.79 -8.82 -13.82
N PRO A 73 -2.54 -8.97 -14.30
CA PRO A 73 -1.86 -10.26 -14.27
C PRO A 73 -1.58 -10.69 -12.83
N ILE A 74 -1.93 -11.94 -12.51
CA ILE A 74 -1.62 -12.55 -11.21
C ILE A 74 -0.12 -12.83 -11.14
N VAL A 75 0.59 -12.14 -10.23
CA VAL A 75 2.03 -12.32 -10.00
C VAL A 75 2.30 -13.03 -8.67
N SER A 76 3.39 -13.79 -8.60
CA SER A 76 3.88 -14.34 -7.32
C SER A 76 4.41 -13.23 -6.40
N THR A 77 4.45 -13.48 -5.10
CA THR A 77 5.03 -12.57 -4.10
C THR A 77 6.49 -12.23 -4.42
N GLN A 78 7.29 -13.21 -4.86
CA GLN A 78 8.67 -12.98 -5.27
C GLN A 78 8.78 -12.09 -6.52
N GLN A 79 7.92 -12.29 -7.52
CA GLN A 79 7.89 -11.44 -8.71
C GLN A 79 7.50 -10.01 -8.33
N ALA A 80 6.52 -9.84 -7.44
CA ALA A 80 6.12 -8.52 -6.95
C ALA A 80 7.28 -7.79 -6.25
N VAL A 81 8.04 -8.46 -5.37
CA VAL A 81 9.25 -7.89 -4.73
C VAL A 81 10.26 -7.44 -5.78
N ASN A 82 10.61 -8.31 -6.73
CA ASN A 82 11.62 -8.03 -7.75
C ASN A 82 11.22 -6.86 -8.67
N SER A 83 9.96 -6.84 -9.10
CA SER A 83 9.43 -5.77 -9.95
C SER A 83 9.43 -4.43 -9.22
N LEU A 84 8.99 -4.40 -7.95
CA LEU A 84 8.94 -3.17 -7.17
C LEU A 84 10.34 -2.63 -6.84
N GLN A 85 11.31 -3.50 -6.55
CA GLN A 85 12.72 -3.10 -6.42
C GLN A 85 13.27 -2.50 -7.71
N THR A 86 12.95 -3.09 -8.85
CA THR A 86 13.38 -2.59 -10.16
C THR A 86 12.78 -1.22 -10.44
N PHE A 87 11.49 -1.06 -10.15
CA PHE A 87 10.78 0.21 -10.32
C PHE A 87 11.34 1.32 -9.42
N ILE A 88 11.58 1.04 -8.13
CA ILE A 88 12.19 2.01 -7.20
C ILE A 88 13.57 2.44 -7.69
N LYS A 89 14.42 1.49 -8.12
CA LYS A 89 15.75 1.82 -8.68
C LYS A 89 15.66 2.71 -9.92
N TYR A 90 14.71 2.42 -10.81
CA TYR A 90 14.47 3.26 -11.98
C TYR A 90 14.05 4.68 -11.56
N PHE A 91 13.16 4.79 -10.58
CA PHE A 91 12.65 6.06 -10.05
C PHE A 91 13.77 6.90 -9.40
N GLU A 92 14.66 6.27 -8.65
CA GLU A 92 15.81 6.92 -8.00
C GLU A 92 16.90 7.37 -9.00
N GLN A 93 16.96 6.77 -10.19
CA GLN A 93 17.93 7.12 -11.24
C GLN A 93 17.46 8.28 -12.13
N GLN A 94 16.24 8.79 -11.94
CA GLN A 94 15.71 9.88 -12.74
C GLN A 94 16.41 11.20 -12.36
N ASP A 95 16.69 12.04 -13.35
CA ASP A 95 17.28 13.37 -13.12
C ASP A 95 16.32 14.25 -12.30
N ASP A 96 16.87 15.19 -11.52
CA ASP A 96 16.13 16.17 -10.70
C ASP A 96 15.13 17.03 -11.49
N SER A 97 15.24 17.02 -12.82
CA SER A 97 14.30 17.69 -13.73
C SER A 97 12.95 16.98 -13.84
N ALA A 98 12.88 15.70 -13.46
CA ALA A 98 11.67 14.94 -13.49
C ALA A 98 10.82 15.30 -12.27
N GLN A 99 9.59 15.77 -12.52
CA GLN A 99 8.63 16.23 -11.51
C GLN A 99 8.01 15.06 -10.73
N TYR A 100 8.83 14.14 -10.24
CA TYR A 100 8.37 13.03 -9.45
C TYR A 100 8.10 13.48 -8.02
N ASN A 101 6.98 13.01 -7.47
CA ASN A 101 6.61 13.29 -6.09
C ASN A 101 7.43 12.39 -5.15
N THR A 102 8.19 13.00 -4.24
CA THR A 102 8.97 12.28 -3.23
C THR A 102 8.09 11.46 -2.27
N ASN A 103 6.83 11.86 -2.07
CA ASN A 103 5.85 11.07 -1.30
C ASN A 103 5.48 9.76 -2.00
N ASP A 104 5.54 9.70 -3.33
CA ASP A 104 5.26 8.47 -4.08
C ASP A 104 6.42 7.48 -3.87
N LEU A 105 7.67 7.95 -3.91
CA LEU A 105 8.84 7.12 -3.60
C LEU A 105 8.76 6.53 -2.19
N ARG A 106 8.36 7.34 -1.21
CA ARG A 106 8.12 6.88 0.16
C ARG A 106 7.05 5.80 0.21
N THR A 107 5.97 5.96 -0.55
CA THR A 107 4.89 4.98 -0.65
C THR A 107 5.36 3.67 -1.28
N PHE A 108 6.15 3.72 -2.35
CA PHE A 108 6.71 2.51 -2.98
C PHE A 108 7.65 1.75 -2.04
N ARG A 109 8.48 2.45 -1.25
CA ARG A 109 9.32 1.81 -0.23
C ARG A 109 8.50 1.08 0.83
N LYS A 110 7.40 1.68 1.30
CA LYS A 110 6.46 1.01 2.23
C LYS A 110 5.87 -0.26 1.61
N TYR A 111 5.43 -0.21 0.36
CA TYR A 111 4.92 -1.40 -0.32
C TYR A 111 5.98 -2.48 -0.52
N LEU A 112 7.23 -2.10 -0.78
CA LEU A 112 8.33 -3.05 -0.88
C LEU A 112 8.53 -3.81 0.44
N HIS A 113 8.52 -3.09 1.57
CA HIS A 113 8.62 -3.68 2.89
C HIS A 113 7.50 -4.69 3.15
N LEU A 114 6.24 -4.27 2.99
CA LEU A 114 5.07 -5.14 3.18
C LEU A 114 5.12 -6.38 2.28
N THR A 115 5.55 -6.22 1.03
CA THR A 115 5.63 -7.32 0.07
C THR A 115 6.74 -8.31 0.43
N LYS A 116 7.90 -7.85 0.92
CA LYS A 116 8.99 -8.72 1.43
C LYS A 116 8.53 -9.55 2.63
N VAL A 117 7.81 -8.95 3.57
CA VAL A 117 7.23 -9.66 4.73
C VAL A 117 6.26 -10.74 4.25
N LYS A 118 5.40 -10.41 3.28
CA LYS A 118 4.46 -11.37 2.68
C LYS A 118 5.17 -12.50 1.93
N GLU A 119 6.23 -12.20 1.19
CA GLU A 119 7.08 -13.18 0.49
C GLU A 119 7.71 -14.15 1.50
N THR A 120 8.32 -13.62 2.55
CA THR A 120 8.95 -14.42 3.60
C THR A 120 7.94 -15.34 4.28
N ASN A 121 6.75 -14.82 4.60
CA ASN A 121 5.67 -15.61 5.18
C ASN A 121 5.14 -16.68 4.21
N SER A 122 5.10 -16.40 2.91
CA SER A 122 4.67 -17.39 1.90
C SER A 122 5.63 -18.59 1.76
N ARG A 123 6.89 -18.43 2.16
CA ARG A 123 7.89 -19.50 2.19
C ARG A 123 7.85 -20.36 3.45
N ARG A 124 7.15 -19.93 4.50
CA ARG A 124 7.04 -20.69 5.74
C ARG A 124 6.16 -21.92 5.51
N GLN A 125 6.67 -23.10 5.84
CA GLN A 125 5.87 -24.32 5.85
C GLN A 125 4.91 -24.30 7.03
N ASP A 126 3.63 -24.55 6.77
CA ASP A 126 2.63 -24.82 7.80
C ASP A 126 2.65 -26.32 8.15
N THR A 127 2.40 -26.66 9.42
CA THR A 127 2.30 -28.05 9.87
C THR A 127 1.00 -28.68 9.34
N LEU A 128 1.07 -29.92 8.85
CA LEU A 128 -0.08 -30.65 8.29
C LEU A 128 -1.27 -30.77 9.27
N ASP A 129 -1.03 -30.67 10.58
CA ASP A 129 -2.04 -30.70 11.63
C ASP A 129 -3.15 -29.65 11.44
N LYS A 130 -2.85 -28.51 10.79
CA LYS A 130 -3.85 -27.49 10.41
C LYS A 130 -4.91 -28.02 9.42
N PHE A 131 -4.58 -29.01 8.61
CA PHE A 131 -5.46 -29.56 7.57
C PHE A 131 -6.12 -30.88 7.99
N LEU A 132 -5.59 -31.53 9.04
CA LEU A 132 -6.01 -32.86 9.48
C LEU A 132 -7.03 -32.82 10.63
N ASN A 133 -7.27 -31.67 11.27
CA ASN A 133 -8.19 -31.51 12.40
C ASN A 133 -9.54 -30.86 12.01
N ASN A 134 -10.20 -31.36 10.97
CA ASN A 134 -11.60 -31.03 10.65
C ASN A 134 -12.57 -32.08 11.21
#